data_AF-A0A6I8VWT1-F1
#
_entry.id   AF-A0A6I8VWT1-F1
#
_cell.length_a   1.000
_cell.length_b   1.000
_cell.length_c   1.000
_cell.angle_alpha   90.00
_cell.angle_beta   90.00
_cell.angle_gamma   90.00
#
_symmetry.space_group_name_H-M   'P 1'
#
loop_
_entity.id
_entity.type
_entity.pdbx_description
1 polymer ?
#
loop_
_entity_poly.entity_id
_entity_poly.type
_entity_poly.pdbx_seq_one_letter_code
_entity_poly.pdbx_strand_id
1 'polypeptide(L)'
;MWRRSQMVDYSSVLQKKISLMRRIEYGTAMQDLIHEPMAAVPFESIYSPVEALELATFAYDKERPDLAEMWLNVTLSGYQKLSPSKKELYKVLSVVKESEVQKLYKKVKKINKLFWIFELLKKMLWLYYKL
;
A
#
# COMPACT_ATOMS: atom_id res chain seq x y z
N MET A 1 -24.55 -31.01 41.58
CA MET A 1 -23.54 -31.21 40.51
C MET A 1 -23.88 -30.26 39.37
N TRP A 2 -23.36 -29.02 39.38
CA TRP A 2 -23.70 -27.99 38.38
C TRP A 2 -22.54 -27.82 37.39
N ARG A 3 -22.77 -28.18 36.11
CA ARG A 3 -21.84 -27.94 35.01
C ARG A 3 -21.71 -26.43 34.79
N ARG A 4 -20.49 -25.89 34.97
CA ARG A 4 -20.14 -24.55 34.48
C ARG A 4 -20.10 -24.60 32.95
N SER A 5 -21.22 -24.21 32.33
CA SER A 5 -21.29 -24.01 30.88
C SER A 5 -20.33 -22.90 30.49
N GLN A 6 -19.47 -23.16 29.51
CA GLN A 6 -18.52 -22.21 28.95
C GLN A 6 -19.29 -21.03 28.34
N MET A 7 -19.37 -19.91 29.05
CA MET A 7 -19.78 -18.64 28.47
C MET A 7 -18.62 -18.15 27.59
N VAL A 8 -18.71 -18.45 26.29
CA VAL A 8 -17.87 -17.79 25.28
C VAL A 8 -18.21 -16.31 25.34
N ASP A 9 -17.22 -15.45 25.56
CA ASP A 9 -17.43 -14.00 25.54
C ASP A 9 -17.78 -13.56 24.11
N TYR A 10 -19.08 -13.60 23.81
CA TYR A 10 -19.64 -13.25 22.50
C TYR A 10 -19.26 -11.84 22.07
N SER A 11 -19.01 -10.91 23.01
CA SER A 11 -18.55 -9.55 22.70
C SER A 11 -17.18 -9.56 22.05
N SER A 12 -16.24 -10.33 22.62
CA SER A 12 -14.89 -10.48 22.07
C SER A 12 -14.88 -11.12 20.67
N VAL A 13 -15.73 -12.12 20.43
CA VAL A 13 -15.85 -12.80 19.14
C VAL A 13 -16.47 -11.88 18.09
N LEU A 14 -17.50 -11.12 18.46
CA LEU A 14 -18.13 -10.14 17.58
C LEU A 14 -17.18 -9.00 17.23
N GLN A 15 -16.43 -8.44 18.19
CA GLN A 15 -15.40 -7.43 17.92
C GLN A 15 -14.32 -7.96 16.97
N LYS A 16 -13.86 -9.19 17.18
CA LYS A 16 -12.86 -9.82 16.30
C LYS A 16 -13.42 -10.01 14.89
N LYS A 17 -14.66 -10.45 14.74
CA LYS A 17 -15.32 -10.63 13.44
C LYS A 17 -15.56 -9.30 12.71
N ILE A 18 -15.97 -8.25 13.42
CA ILE A 18 -16.11 -6.88 12.89
C ILE A 18 -14.75 -6.33 12.47
N SER A 19 -13.70 -6.52 13.27
CA SER A 19 -12.34 -6.11 12.92
C SER A 19 -11.82 -6.84 11.67
N LEU A 20 -12.16 -8.12 11.52
CA LEU A 20 -11.77 -8.93 10.38
C LEU A 20 -12.53 -8.51 9.12
N MET A 21 -13.84 -8.27 9.22
CA MET A 21 -14.67 -7.76 8.13
C MET A 21 -14.18 -6.39 7.67
N ARG A 22 -13.91 -5.46 8.59
CA ARG A 22 -13.36 -4.15 8.26
C ARG A 22 -11.99 -4.26 7.57
N ARG A 23 -11.16 -5.22 7.98
CA ARG A 23 -9.84 -5.50 7.35
C ARG A 23 -9.97 -6.14 5.97
N ILE A 24 -11.00 -6.97 5.76
CA ILE A 24 -11.32 -7.57 4.47
C ILE A 24 -11.87 -6.51 3.52
N GLU A 25 -12.87 -5.73 3.93
CA GLU A 25 -13.46 -4.63 3.14
C GLU A 25 -12.40 -3.58 2.77
N TYR A 26 -11.56 -3.20 3.73
CA TYR A 26 -10.44 -2.31 3.48
C TYR A 26 -9.42 -2.96 2.54
N GLY A 27 -9.10 -4.24 2.72
CA GLY A 27 -8.23 -4.99 1.81
C GLY A 27 -8.78 -5.09 0.38
N THR A 28 -10.09 -5.28 0.23
CA THR A 28 -10.79 -5.30 -1.06
C THR A 28 -10.76 -3.92 -1.70
N ALA A 29 -11.06 -2.85 -0.96
CA ALA A 29 -10.94 -1.48 -1.45
C ALA A 29 -9.51 -1.15 -1.88
N MET A 30 -8.50 -1.65 -1.16
CA MET A 30 -7.09 -1.51 -1.53
C MET A 30 -6.73 -2.32 -2.78
N GLN A 31 -7.34 -3.49 -3.00
CA GLN A 31 -7.20 -4.25 -4.25
C GLN A 31 -7.86 -3.51 -5.41
N ASP A 32 -9.04 -2.95 -5.23
CA ASP A 32 -9.76 -2.19 -6.24
C ASP A 32 -8.94 -0.95 -6.65
N LEU A 33 -8.38 -0.21 -5.69
CA LEU A 33 -7.51 0.96 -5.95
C LEU A 33 -6.19 0.63 -6.65
N ILE A 34 -5.74 -0.63 -6.56
CA ILE A 34 -4.55 -1.14 -7.26
C ILE A 34 -4.90 -1.65 -8.66
N HIS A 35 -6.11 -2.17 -8.88
CA HIS A 35 -6.53 -2.66 -10.19
C HIS A 35 -7.11 -1.55 -11.08
N GLU A 36 -7.87 -0.62 -10.50
CA GLU A 36 -8.41 0.56 -11.15
C GLU A 36 -8.04 1.81 -10.33
N PRO A 37 -6.79 2.30 -10.45
CA PRO A 37 -6.46 3.62 -9.92
C PRO A 37 -7.43 4.63 -10.55
N MET A 38 -8.26 5.29 -9.73
CA MET A 38 -9.29 6.21 -10.22
C MET A 38 -8.68 7.26 -11.16
N ALA A 39 -8.78 7.02 -12.47
CA ALA A 39 -8.00 7.71 -13.51
C ALA A 39 -8.33 9.20 -13.65
N ALA A 40 -9.32 9.70 -12.90
CA ALA A 40 -9.92 11.02 -13.08
C ALA A 40 -9.74 11.98 -11.90
N VAL A 41 -9.21 11.55 -10.74
CA VAL A 41 -9.11 12.43 -9.56
C VAL A 41 -7.65 12.75 -9.24
N PRO A 42 -7.27 14.03 -9.06
CA PRO A 42 -5.89 14.40 -8.73
C PRO A 42 -5.43 13.70 -7.43
N PHE A 43 -4.55 12.70 -7.57
CA PHE A 43 -4.02 11.88 -6.47
C PHE A 43 -3.43 12.69 -5.32
N GLU A 44 -2.98 13.92 -5.59
CA GLU A 44 -2.31 14.78 -4.63
C GLU A 44 -3.23 15.41 -3.57
N SER A 45 -4.56 15.32 -3.69
CA SER A 45 -5.49 15.98 -2.75
C SER A 45 -6.38 15.03 -1.93
N ILE A 46 -6.49 13.75 -2.30
CA ILE A 46 -7.42 12.81 -1.66
C ILE A 46 -6.75 12.03 -0.54
N TYR A 47 -5.51 11.59 -0.76
CA TYR A 47 -4.82 10.69 0.16
C TYR A 47 -3.81 11.44 1.01
N SER A 48 -3.87 11.22 2.32
CA SER A 48 -2.80 11.62 3.21
C SER A 48 -1.51 10.83 2.91
N PRO A 49 -0.32 11.36 3.27
CA PRO A 49 0.93 10.61 3.10
C PRO A 49 0.92 9.25 3.82
N VAL A 50 0.08 9.09 4.86
CA VAL A 50 -0.07 7.81 5.58
C VAL A 50 -0.82 6.79 4.72
N GLU A 51 -1.98 7.16 4.20
CA GLU A 51 -2.81 6.28 3.38
C GLU A 51 -2.10 5.90 2.08
N ALA A 52 -1.39 6.85 1.46
CA ALA A 52 -0.56 6.57 0.29
C ALA A 52 0.58 5.59 0.60
N LEU A 53 1.16 5.63 1.81
CA LEU A 53 2.19 4.69 2.22
C LEU A 53 1.63 3.29 2.49
N GLU A 54 0.42 3.19 3.05
CA GLU A 54 -0.29 1.92 3.24
C GLU A 54 -0.57 1.24 1.88
N LEU A 55 -1.06 2.02 0.91
CA LEU A 55 -1.26 1.58 -0.48
C LEU A 55 0.05 1.13 -1.14
N ALA A 56 1.13 1.89 -0.98
CA ALA A 56 2.44 1.54 -1.48
C ALA A 56 2.96 0.20 -0.90
N THR A 57 2.78 0.01 0.40
CA THR A 57 3.20 -1.22 1.10
C THR A 57 2.37 -2.40 0.63
N PHE A 58 1.05 -2.23 0.50
CA PHE A 58 0.17 -3.27 0.01
C PHE A 58 0.50 -3.67 -1.45
N ALA A 59 0.77 -2.69 -2.33
CA ALA A 59 1.21 -2.96 -3.69
C ALA A 59 2.57 -3.68 -3.75
N TYR A 60 3.49 -3.33 -2.84
CA TYR A 60 4.78 -4.00 -2.72
C TYR A 60 4.62 -5.47 -2.33
N ASP A 61 3.78 -5.75 -1.32
CA ASP A 61 3.48 -7.12 -0.86
C ASP A 61 2.75 -7.96 -1.91
N LYS A 62 2.07 -7.31 -2.87
CA LYS A 62 1.42 -7.95 -4.03
C LYS A 62 2.29 -8.06 -5.27
N GLU A 63 3.59 -7.81 -5.13
CA GLU A 63 4.56 -7.86 -6.24
C GLU A 63 4.17 -6.95 -7.41
N ARG A 64 3.55 -5.80 -7.12
CA ARG A 64 3.19 -4.74 -8.07
C ARG A 64 4.15 -3.55 -7.92
N PRO A 65 5.41 -3.67 -8.40
CA PRO A 65 6.43 -2.63 -8.21
C PRO A 65 6.10 -1.33 -8.96
N ASP A 66 5.32 -1.40 -10.03
CA ASP A 66 4.77 -0.27 -10.77
C ASP A 66 3.90 0.63 -9.89
N LEU A 67 2.93 0.01 -9.20
CA LEU A 67 1.99 0.72 -8.34
C LEU A 67 2.62 1.11 -7.00
N ALA A 68 3.50 0.26 -6.47
CA ALA A 68 4.27 0.62 -5.28
C ALA A 68 5.11 1.87 -5.53
N GLU A 69 5.77 1.99 -6.69
CA GLU A 69 6.55 3.20 -7.04
C GLU A 69 5.64 4.43 -7.16
N MET A 70 4.49 4.28 -7.83
CA MET A 70 3.49 5.35 -7.97
C MET A 70 3.03 5.89 -6.61
N TRP A 71 2.59 5.00 -5.70
CA TRP A 71 2.08 5.40 -4.38
C TRP A 71 3.17 5.97 -3.47
N LEU A 72 4.41 5.52 -3.59
CA LEU A 72 5.54 6.12 -2.89
C LEU A 72 5.84 7.54 -3.39
N ASN A 73 5.67 7.82 -4.70
CA ASN A 73 5.77 9.19 -5.21
C ASN A 73 4.68 10.10 -4.58
N VAL A 74 3.44 9.63 -4.52
CA VAL A 74 2.32 10.37 -3.89
C VAL A 74 2.59 10.61 -2.40
N THR A 75 3.13 9.61 -1.71
CA THR A 75 3.54 9.73 -0.30
C THR A 75 4.58 10.84 -0.12
N LEU A 76 5.64 10.83 -0.93
CA LEU A 76 6.73 11.81 -0.83
C LEU A 76 6.27 13.22 -1.22
N SER A 77 5.49 13.37 -2.28
CA SER A 77 4.96 14.67 -2.71
C SER A 77 3.99 15.24 -1.67
N GLY A 78 3.13 14.41 -1.09
CA GLY A 78 2.25 14.77 0.01
C GLY A 78 3.02 15.22 1.25
N TYR A 79 4.08 14.49 1.61
CA TYR A 79 4.93 14.84 2.75
C TYR A 79 5.64 16.20 2.57
N GLN A 80 6.15 16.47 1.36
CA GLN A 80 6.81 17.75 1.04
C GLN A 80 5.85 18.94 1.23
N LYS A 81 4.58 18.76 0.85
CA LYS A 81 3.51 19.78 0.93
C LYS A 81 2.94 19.98 2.34
N LEU A 82 3.30 19.15 3.32
CA LEU A 82 2.85 19.33 4.70
C LEU A 82 3.36 20.64 5.31
N SER A 83 2.49 21.33 6.07
CA SER A 83 2.90 22.46 6.90
C SER A 83 3.89 22.02 7.99
N PRO A 84 4.74 22.92 8.50
CA PRO A 84 5.72 22.58 9.55
C PRO A 84 5.10 21.88 10.77
N SER A 85 3.95 22.37 11.25
CA SER A 85 3.24 21.77 12.39
C SER A 85 2.76 20.34 12.11
N LYS A 86 2.33 20.05 10.87
CA LYS A 86 1.95 18.68 10.48
C LYS A 86 3.17 17.77 10.35
N LYS A 87 4.31 18.29 9.85
CA LYS A 87 5.57 17.51 9.79
C LYS A 87 6.06 17.12 11.19
N GLU A 88 6.01 18.05 12.14
CA GLU A 88 6.34 17.75 13.54
C GLU A 88 5.37 16.73 14.14
N LEU A 89 4.07 16.84 13.88
CA LEU A 89 3.10 15.83 14.32
C LEU A 89 3.42 14.44 13.76
N TYR A 90 3.76 14.32 12.48
CA TYR A 90 4.12 13.04 11.85
C TYR A 90 5.40 12.45 12.43
N LYS A 91 6.37 13.31 12.77
CA LYS A 91 7.63 12.92 13.40
C LYS A 91 7.41 12.43 14.84
N VAL A 92 6.61 13.14 15.62
CA VAL A 92 6.27 12.80 17.01
C VAL A 92 5.47 11.49 17.08
N LEU A 93 4.47 11.34 16.20
CA LEU A 93 3.66 10.12 16.16
C LEU A 93 4.38 8.95 15.48
N SER A 94 5.55 9.18 14.86
CA SER A 94 6.33 8.18 14.12
C SER A 94 5.55 7.43 13.03
N VAL A 95 4.51 8.07 12.48
CA VAL A 95 3.56 7.44 11.53
C VAL A 95 4.18 7.29 10.15
N VAL A 96 4.99 8.26 9.71
CA VAL A 96 5.74 8.20 8.45
C VAL A 96 7.11 8.81 8.67
N LYS A 97 8.17 8.02 8.48
CA LYS A 97 9.56 8.50 8.45
C LYS A 97 10.02 8.66 7.02
N GLU A 98 10.17 9.91 6.58
CA GLU A 98 10.53 10.24 5.20
C GLU A 98 11.78 9.50 4.70
N SER A 99 12.80 9.34 5.55
CA SER A 99 14.03 8.62 5.22
C SER A 99 13.82 7.13 4.95
N GLU A 100 12.87 6.48 5.62
CA GLU A 100 12.50 5.09 5.39
C GLU A 100 11.69 4.95 4.10
N VAL A 101 10.76 5.88 3.85
CA VAL A 101 9.99 5.96 2.58
C VAL A 101 10.93 6.14 1.39
N GLN A 102 11.92 7.04 1.49
CA GLN A 102 12.90 7.25 0.42
C GLN A 102 13.77 6.01 0.17
N LYS A 103 14.15 5.27 1.22
CA LYS A 103 14.88 4.00 1.07
C LYS A 103 14.04 2.96 0.34
N LEU A 104 12.76 2.82 0.73
CA LEU A 104 11.82 1.90 0.07
C LEU A 104 11.60 2.31 -1.39
N TYR A 105 11.40 3.60 -1.67
CA TYR A 105 11.24 4.13 -3.03
C TYR A 105 12.42 3.77 -3.93
N LYS A 106 13.66 3.97 -3.47
CA LYS A 106 14.85 3.59 -4.24
C LYS A 106 14.90 2.09 -4.53
N LYS A 107 14.50 1.25 -3.57
CA LYS A 107 14.43 -0.21 -3.73
C LYS A 107 13.39 -0.61 -4.78
N VAL A 108 12.16 -0.10 -4.65
CA VAL A 108 11.05 -0.40 -5.55
C VAL A 108 11.37 0.07 -6.97
N LYS A 109 11.90 1.28 -7.14
CA LYS A 109 12.31 1.81 -8.45
C LYS A 109 13.34 0.92 -9.16
N LYS A 110 14.30 0.36 -8.40
CA LYS A 110 15.27 -0.60 -8.96
C LYS A 110 14.59 -1.89 -9.41
N ILE A 111 13.66 -2.42 -8.62
CA ILE A 111 12.88 -3.62 -8.95
C ILE A 111 12.03 -3.37 -10.20
N ASN A 112 11.31 -2.25 -10.26
CA ASN A 112 10.46 -1.88 -11.40
C ASN A 112 11.29 -1.76 -12.69
N LYS A 113 12.46 -1.14 -12.62
CA LYS A 113 13.39 -1.08 -13.77
C LYS A 113 13.80 -2.47 -14.26
N LEU A 114 14.14 -3.38 -13.35
CA LEU A 114 14.53 -4.75 -13.70
C LEU A 114 13.36 -5.54 -14.31
N PHE A 115 12.14 -5.36 -13.77
CA PHE A 115 10.92 -5.96 -14.30
C PHE A 115 10.71 -5.59 -15.77
N TRP A 116 10.80 -4.30 -16.11
CA TRP A 116 10.66 -3.85 -17.51
C TRP A 116 11.74 -4.37 -18.44
N ILE A 117 12.99 -4.47 -17.99
CA ILE A 117 14.07 -5.08 -18.78
C ILE A 117 13.73 -6.55 -19.08
N PHE A 118 13.26 -7.29 -18.08
CA PHE A 118 12.90 -8.69 -18.24
C PHE A 118 11.70 -8.88 -19.18
N GLU A 119 10.67 -8.05 -19.06
CA GLU A 119 9.51 -8.07 -19.97
C GLU A 119 9.91 -7.73 -21.42
N LEU A 120 10.85 -6.81 -21.62
CA LEU A 120 11.38 -6.48 -22.93
C LEU A 120 12.19 -7.64 -23.54
N LEU A 121 13.02 -8.30 -22.73
CA LEU A 121 13.75 -9.50 -23.15
C LEU A 121 12.82 -10.66 -23.52
N LYS A 122 11.76 -10.91 -22.73
CA LYS A 122 10.73 -11.90 -23.08
C LYS A 122 10.08 -11.61 -24.44
N LYS A 123 9.70 -10.35 -24.68
CA LYS A 123 9.12 -9.94 -25.97
C LYS A 123 10.09 -10.17 -27.13
N MET A 124 11.36 -9.80 -26.95
CA MET A 124 12.42 -10.04 -27.94
C MET A 124 12.61 -11.53 -28.24
N LEU A 125 12.69 -12.37 -27.20
CA LEU A 125 12.78 -13.83 -27.34
C LEU A 125 11.57 -14.40 -28.08
N TRP A 126 10.36 -13.97 -27.71
CA TRP A 126 9.14 -14.41 -28.39
C TRP A 126 9.14 -14.05 -29.88
N LEU A 127 9.60 -12.84 -30.25
CA LEU A 127 9.75 -12.44 -31.65
C LEU A 127 10.81 -13.28 -32.38
N TYR A 128 11.92 -13.60 -31.71
CA TYR A 128 13.00 -14.41 -32.27
C TYR A 128 12.56 -15.84 -32.59
N TYR A 129 11.77 -16.49 -31.71
CA TYR A 129 11.28 -17.86 -31.93
C TYR A 129 10.03 -17.95 -32.83
N LYS A 130 9.49 -16.81 -33.28
CA LYS A 130 8.35 -16.74 -34.19
C LYS A 130 8.76 -16.50 -35.66
N LEU A 131 10.05 -16.22 -35.89
CA LEU A 131 10.73 -16.16 -37.18
C LEU A 131 11.38 -17.50 -37.49
#